data_AF-A0A365U2F3-F1
#
_entry.id   AF-A0A365U2F3-F1
#
_cell.length_a   1.000
_cell.length_b   1.000
_cell.length_c   1.000
_cell.angle_alpha   90.00
_cell.angle_beta   90.00
_cell.angle_gamma   90.00
#
_symmetry.space_group_name_H-M   'P 1'
#
loop_
_entity.id
_entity.type
_entity.pdbx_description
1 polymer ?
#
loop_
_entity_poly.entity_id
_entity_poly.type
_entity_poly.pdbx_seq_one_letter_code
_entity_poly.pdbx_strand_id
1 'polypeptide(L)'
;MRIWFLALCALAGLAGCAAQTVESPPEEVARAAYTHDGPAKLTLYTMLNNRTGAGAHTSLMINGRQRVIFDPAGSFNQSKVVPESGDVLYGITPPVADVYTRYHARKTYHVRVQELEVSPEMADRAIAAAEAYGAVPSAQCSRSTSVILAGLYPGKVKPTWYPRRLSEQFATLGEVRVSELYEYDSDDNSKVLADWDPDKVARAAVPAE
;
A
#
# COMPACT_ATOMS: atom_id res chain seq x y z
N MET A 1 11.66 -36.54 -29.37
CA MET A 1 11.47 -36.80 -27.92
C MET A 1 12.11 -35.73 -27.03
N ARG A 2 13.39 -35.33 -27.22
CA ARG A 2 14.06 -34.29 -26.40
C ARG A 2 13.39 -32.91 -26.38
N ILE A 3 12.82 -32.46 -27.50
CA ILE A 3 12.12 -31.16 -27.62
C ILE A 3 10.81 -31.14 -26.81
N TRP A 4 10.11 -32.28 -26.73
CA TRP A 4 8.87 -32.43 -25.97
C TRP A 4 9.12 -32.41 -24.45
N PHE A 5 10.24 -33.00 -24.00
CA PHE A 5 10.65 -32.92 -22.60
C PHE A 5 11.07 -31.50 -22.18
N LEU A 6 11.73 -30.74 -23.06
CA LEU A 6 12.09 -29.34 -22.77
C LEU A 6 10.87 -28.41 -22.73
N ALA A 7 9.88 -28.63 -23.61
CA ALA A 7 8.62 -27.88 -23.59
C ALA A 7 7.77 -28.18 -22.34
N LEU A 8 7.77 -29.44 -21.87
CA LEU A 8 7.07 -29.84 -20.65
C LEU A 8 7.73 -29.27 -19.38
N CYS A 9 9.06 -29.20 -19.33
CA CYS A 9 9.79 -28.56 -18.24
C CYS A 9 9.60 -27.02 -18.22
N ALA A 10 9.47 -26.38 -19.39
CA ALA A 10 9.17 -24.94 -19.47
C ALA A 10 7.75 -24.61 -19.00
N LEU A 11 6.76 -25.47 -19.27
CA LEU A 11 5.39 -25.33 -18.76
C LEU A 11 5.29 -25.54 -17.24
N ALA A 12 6.10 -26.44 -16.66
CA ALA A 12 6.15 -26.65 -15.21
C ALA A 12 6.80 -25.48 -14.44
N GLY A 13 7.69 -24.71 -15.08
CA GLY A 13 8.31 -23.53 -14.46
C GLY A 13 7.38 -22.31 -14.36
N LEU A 14 6.30 -22.25 -15.15
CA LEU A 14 5.35 -21.14 -15.16
C LEU A 14 4.28 -21.22 -14.06
N ALA A 15 4.07 -22.39 -13.46
CA ALA A 15 3.09 -22.58 -12.38
C ALA A 15 3.55 -22.01 -11.02
N GLY A 16 4.83 -21.63 -10.87
CA GLY A 16 5.41 -21.13 -9.62
C GLY A 16 5.44 -19.61 -9.46
N CYS A 17 4.94 -18.83 -10.42
CA CYS A 17 4.92 -17.36 -10.38
C CYS A 17 3.52 -16.78 -10.11
N ALA A 18 2.60 -17.55 -9.52
CA ALA A 18 1.34 -17.00 -9.03
C ALA A 18 1.61 -16.16 -7.78
N ALA A 19 1.18 -14.89 -7.78
CA ALA A 19 1.20 -14.07 -6.57
C ALA A 19 0.38 -14.77 -5.47
N GLN A 20 0.89 -14.77 -4.24
CA GLN A 20 0.13 -15.29 -3.11
C GLN A 20 -0.99 -14.28 -2.80
N THR A 21 -2.22 -14.64 -3.10
CA THR A 21 -3.38 -13.80 -2.78
C THR A 21 -3.76 -13.97 -1.32
N VAL A 22 -3.72 -12.87 -0.54
CA VAL A 22 -4.35 -12.81 0.77
C VAL A 22 -5.77 -12.28 0.57
N GLU A 23 -6.75 -13.05 1.03
CA GLU A 23 -8.17 -12.70 0.96
C GLU A 23 -8.81 -12.96 2.33
N SER A 24 -9.26 -11.89 2.99
CA SER A 24 -10.18 -11.95 4.12
C SER A 24 -11.59 -12.25 3.62
N PRO A 25 -12.45 -12.86 4.47
CA PRO A 25 -13.85 -13.07 4.12
C PRO A 25 -14.55 -11.76 3.73
N PRO A 26 -15.39 -11.73 2.66
CA PRO A 26 -16.02 -10.49 2.19
C PRO A 26 -16.83 -9.77 3.26
N GLU A 27 -17.47 -10.50 4.17
CA GLU A 27 -18.22 -9.94 5.29
C GLU A 27 -17.32 -9.26 6.33
N GLU A 28 -16.07 -9.70 6.48
CA GLU A 28 -15.09 -9.07 7.36
C GLU A 28 -14.61 -7.74 6.77
N VAL A 29 -14.27 -7.74 5.48
CA VAL A 29 -13.93 -6.54 4.72
C VAL A 29 -15.05 -5.51 4.78
N ALA A 30 -16.30 -5.93 4.56
CA ALA A 30 -17.47 -5.05 4.60
C ALA A 30 -17.70 -4.46 6.00
N ARG A 31 -17.55 -5.25 7.07
CA ARG A 31 -17.69 -4.76 8.46
C ARG A 31 -16.58 -3.80 8.88
N ALA A 32 -15.38 -3.95 8.32
CA ALA A 32 -14.24 -3.11 8.63
C ALA A 32 -14.21 -1.80 7.83
N ALA A 33 -15.14 -1.56 6.89
CA ALA A 33 -15.18 -0.34 6.12
C ALA A 33 -15.18 0.89 7.04
N TYR A 34 -14.17 1.76 6.87
CA TYR A 34 -13.99 2.96 7.67
C TYR A 34 -14.03 4.19 6.76
N THR A 35 -14.95 5.11 7.02
CA THR A 35 -15.01 6.42 6.36
C THR A 35 -14.35 7.45 7.27
N HIS A 36 -13.36 8.17 6.74
CA HIS A 36 -12.72 9.25 7.47
C HIS A 36 -13.39 10.59 7.20
N ASP A 37 -13.38 11.46 8.21
CA ASP A 37 -13.96 12.80 8.23
C ASP A 37 -13.14 13.89 7.52
N GLY A 38 -11.90 13.59 7.13
CA GLY A 38 -11.04 14.48 6.35
C GLY A 38 -11.29 14.50 4.83
N PRO A 39 -10.66 15.44 4.09
CA PRO A 39 -10.87 15.60 2.65
C PRO A 39 -10.45 14.37 1.86
N ALA A 40 -11.06 14.18 0.68
CA ALA A 40 -10.63 13.15 -0.26
C ALA A 40 -9.15 13.39 -0.65
N LYS A 41 -8.31 12.36 -0.51
CA LYS A 41 -6.87 12.50 -0.72
C LYS A 41 -6.20 11.20 -1.13
N LEU A 42 -5.10 11.36 -1.87
CA LEU A 42 -4.15 10.31 -2.18
C LEU A 42 -2.88 10.56 -1.35
N THR A 43 -2.47 9.56 -0.58
CA THR A 43 -1.22 9.60 0.20
C THR A 43 -0.27 8.53 -0.32
N LEU A 44 0.80 8.96 -0.97
CA LEU A 44 1.87 8.07 -1.43
C LEU A 44 2.91 7.92 -0.32
N TYR A 45 3.11 6.69 0.15
CA TYR A 45 4.23 6.34 1.02
C TYR A 45 5.39 5.86 0.16
N THR A 46 6.59 6.33 0.47
CA THR A 46 7.83 5.85 -0.15
C THR A 46 8.90 5.62 0.90
N MET A 47 9.41 4.39 0.97
CA MET A 47 10.42 4.00 1.96
C MET A 47 11.78 4.21 1.31
N LEU A 48 12.54 5.16 1.83
CA LEU A 48 13.80 5.62 1.27
C LEU A 48 14.96 5.22 2.17
N ASN A 49 15.98 4.59 1.59
CA ASN A 49 17.16 4.17 2.32
C ASN A 49 17.91 5.40 2.88
N ASN A 50 18.17 5.42 4.19
CA ASN A 50 18.79 6.56 4.88
C ASN A 50 20.24 6.85 4.42
N ARG A 51 20.93 5.85 3.85
CA ARG A 51 22.32 6.00 3.38
C ARG A 51 22.40 6.39 1.91
N THR A 52 21.60 5.77 1.04
CA THR A 52 21.71 5.94 -0.42
C THR A 52 20.61 6.79 -1.03
N GLY A 53 19.53 7.04 -0.29
CA GLY A 53 18.31 7.66 -0.78
C GLY A 53 17.58 6.80 -1.83
N ALA A 54 17.90 5.52 -1.99
CA ALA A 54 17.20 4.63 -2.91
C ALA A 54 15.83 4.22 -2.35
N GLY A 55 14.81 4.13 -3.22
CA GLY A 55 13.48 3.68 -2.82
C GLY A 55 13.38 2.16 -2.76
N ALA A 56 12.96 1.62 -1.60
CA ALA A 56 12.82 0.19 -1.37
C ALA A 56 11.36 -0.29 -1.47
N HIS A 57 10.40 0.55 -1.10
CA HIS A 57 8.97 0.21 -1.14
C HIS A 57 8.11 1.44 -1.42
N THR A 58 6.90 1.21 -1.91
CA THR A 58 5.84 2.21 -2.02
C THR A 58 4.46 1.59 -1.87
N SER A 59 3.57 2.33 -1.23
CA SER A 59 2.15 2.01 -1.08
C SER A 59 1.31 3.27 -1.23
N LEU A 60 0.00 3.09 -1.48
CA LEU A 60 -0.92 4.19 -1.73
C LEU A 60 -2.11 4.09 -0.77
N MET A 61 -2.20 5.03 0.16
CA MET A 61 -3.41 5.23 0.96
C MET A 61 -4.37 6.16 0.24
N ILE A 62 -5.64 5.77 0.22
CA ILE A 62 -6.68 6.47 -0.51
C ILE A 62 -7.80 6.79 0.46
N ASN A 63 -8.11 8.08 0.60
CA ASN A 63 -9.23 8.56 1.38
C ASN A 63 -10.37 8.95 0.41
N GLY A 64 -11.41 8.12 0.31
CA GLY A 64 -12.59 8.35 -0.54
C GLY A 64 -13.87 7.89 0.18
N ARG A 65 -14.75 7.13 -0.50
CA ARG A 65 -15.93 6.49 0.11
C ARG A 65 -15.62 5.70 1.39
N GLN A 66 -14.43 5.13 1.43
CA GLN A 66 -13.79 4.54 2.60
C GLN A 66 -12.29 4.83 2.52
N ARG A 67 -11.56 4.64 3.62
CA ARG A 67 -10.11 4.70 3.62
C ARG A 67 -9.50 3.32 3.49
N VAL A 68 -8.66 3.15 2.47
CA VAL A 68 -7.92 1.90 2.19
C VAL A 68 -6.44 2.19 1.99
N ILE A 69 -5.60 1.17 2.12
CA ILE A 69 -4.20 1.19 1.69
C ILE A 69 -3.99 0.09 0.66
N PHE A 70 -3.56 0.45 -0.55
CA PHE A 70 -3.01 -0.50 -1.49
C PHE A 70 -1.54 -0.72 -1.17
N ASP A 71 -1.19 -1.91 -0.67
CA ASP A 71 0.16 -2.30 -0.23
C ASP A 71 0.66 -3.59 -0.90
N PRO A 72 1.10 -3.52 -2.17
CA PRO A 72 1.52 -4.68 -2.96
C PRO A 72 2.71 -5.49 -2.44
N ALA A 73 3.47 -4.96 -1.47
CA ALA A 73 4.56 -5.74 -0.90
C ALA A 73 4.08 -6.67 0.23
N GLY A 74 2.91 -6.39 0.81
CA GLY A 74 2.25 -7.24 1.80
C GLY A 74 3.04 -7.47 3.10
N SER A 75 4.09 -6.68 3.39
CA SER A 75 4.94 -6.93 4.56
C SER A 75 4.27 -6.48 5.86
N PHE A 76 3.39 -5.46 5.82
CA PHE A 76 2.67 -4.97 7.00
C PHE A 76 1.68 -6.00 7.56
N ASN A 77 0.95 -6.68 6.68
CA ASN A 77 -0.20 -7.49 7.10
C ASN A 77 0.10 -8.99 7.22
N GLN A 78 1.37 -9.38 7.35
CA GLN A 78 1.76 -10.80 7.51
C GLN A 78 1.12 -11.43 8.76
N SER A 79 0.87 -10.64 9.80
CA SER A 79 0.18 -11.06 11.02
C SER A 79 -1.35 -10.93 10.94
N LYS A 80 -1.91 -10.59 9.78
CA LYS A 80 -3.36 -10.38 9.54
C LYS A 80 -3.98 -9.39 10.54
N VAL A 81 -3.30 -8.27 10.69
CA VAL A 81 -3.61 -7.18 11.61
C VAL A 81 -4.83 -6.37 11.16
N VAL A 82 -5.11 -6.34 9.86
CA VAL A 82 -6.30 -5.72 9.27
C VAL A 82 -6.87 -6.60 8.15
N PRO A 83 -8.17 -6.48 7.81
CA PRO A 83 -8.74 -7.20 6.68
C PRO A 83 -8.09 -6.79 5.36
N GLU A 84 -7.87 -7.76 4.48
CA GLU A 84 -7.18 -7.57 3.21
C GLU A 84 -7.87 -8.31 2.06
N SER A 85 -7.89 -7.73 0.86
CA SER A 85 -8.32 -8.40 -0.36
C SER A 85 -7.48 -7.88 -1.52
N GLY A 86 -6.78 -8.75 -2.23
CA GLY A 86 -5.95 -8.39 -3.38
C GLY A 86 -4.96 -7.24 -3.13
N ASP A 87 -4.19 -7.30 -2.03
CA ASP A 87 -3.25 -6.27 -1.56
C ASP A 87 -3.89 -4.92 -1.13
N VAL A 88 -5.23 -4.88 -1.02
CA VAL A 88 -5.95 -3.73 -0.45
C VAL A 88 -6.28 -4.00 1.01
N LEU A 89 -5.76 -3.16 1.90
CA LEU A 89 -6.02 -3.17 3.33
C LEU A 89 -7.23 -2.27 3.66
N TYR A 90 -8.16 -2.78 4.46
CA TYR A 90 -9.40 -2.10 4.88
C TYR A 90 -9.38 -1.74 6.37
N GLY A 91 -10.33 -0.90 6.81
CA GLY A 91 -10.42 -0.49 8.23
C GLY A 91 -9.33 0.46 8.67
N ILE A 92 -8.88 1.33 7.77
CA ILE A 92 -7.74 2.21 7.97
C ILE A 92 -8.15 3.42 8.83
N THR A 93 -8.29 3.21 10.13
CA THR A 93 -8.50 4.28 11.12
C THR A 93 -7.23 5.13 11.28
N PRO A 94 -7.30 6.32 11.91
CA PRO A 94 -6.10 7.13 12.17
C PRO A 94 -5.00 6.38 12.93
N PRO A 95 -5.29 5.58 13.98
CA PRO A 95 -4.23 4.81 14.64
C PRO A 95 -3.68 3.67 13.77
N VAL A 96 -4.49 3.04 12.90
CA VAL A 96 -4.00 2.06 11.91
C VAL A 96 -3.03 2.74 10.93
N ALA A 97 -3.37 3.91 10.43
CA ALA A 97 -2.51 4.67 9.51
C ALA A 97 -1.19 5.12 10.17
N ASP A 98 -1.23 5.52 11.45
CA ASP A 98 -0.02 5.87 12.21
C ASP A 98 0.90 4.64 12.38
N VAL A 99 0.35 3.52 12.85
CA VAL A 99 1.12 2.27 13.01
C VAL A 99 1.63 1.75 11.68
N TYR A 100 0.84 1.84 10.61
CA TYR A 100 1.28 1.51 9.25
C TYR A 100 2.50 2.34 8.83
N THR A 101 2.47 3.65 9.07
CA THR A 101 3.57 4.55 8.72
C THR A 101 4.81 4.24 9.56
N ARG A 102 4.65 4.08 10.88
CA ARG A 102 5.73 3.73 11.81
C ARG A 102 6.32 2.36 11.54
N TYR A 103 5.52 1.37 11.13
CA TYR A 103 6.00 0.03 10.78
C TYR A 103 7.09 0.06 9.70
N HIS A 104 7.04 1.06 8.82
CA HIS A 104 7.94 1.21 7.69
C HIS A 104 9.09 2.19 7.91
N ALA A 105 9.05 3.01 8.95
CA ALA A 105 10.17 3.89 9.32
C ALA A 105 11.12 3.14 10.27
N ARG A 106 12.42 3.07 9.96
CA ARG A 106 13.45 2.33 10.70
C ARG A 106 14.80 3.05 10.62
N LYS A 107 15.77 2.58 11.40
CA LYS A 107 17.15 3.10 11.33
C LYS A 107 17.72 3.09 9.90
N THR A 108 17.36 2.12 9.07
CA THR A 108 17.84 2.04 7.68
C THR A 108 16.96 2.72 6.63
N TYR A 109 15.70 3.02 6.94
CA TYR A 109 14.74 3.61 6.01
C TYR A 109 13.85 4.66 6.68
N HIS A 110 13.68 5.82 6.05
CA HIS A 110 12.62 6.75 6.45
C HIS A 110 11.43 6.62 5.50
N VAL A 111 10.26 7.01 5.98
CA VAL A 111 9.04 7.07 5.16
C VAL A 111 8.84 8.50 4.70
N ARG A 112 8.90 8.72 3.39
CA ARG A 112 8.40 9.95 2.79
C ARG A 112 6.90 9.81 2.56
N VAL A 113 6.13 10.70 3.17
CA VAL A 113 4.67 10.76 3.07
C VAL A 113 4.31 11.95 2.17
N GLN A 114 3.68 11.67 1.04
CA GLN A 114 3.25 12.71 0.09
C GLN A 114 1.72 12.71 -0.02
N GLU A 115 1.09 13.80 0.36
CA GLU A 115 -0.36 13.94 0.38
C GLU A 115 -0.82 14.89 -0.73
N LEU A 116 -1.79 14.44 -1.51
CA LEU A 116 -2.45 15.23 -2.54
C LEU A 116 -3.95 15.17 -2.28
N GLU A 117 -4.55 16.32 -1.96
CA GLU A 117 -6.01 16.46 -1.93
C GLU A 117 -6.54 16.33 -3.36
N VAL A 118 -7.64 15.57 -3.51
CA VAL A 118 -8.27 15.26 -4.80
C VAL A 118 -9.79 15.38 -4.68
N SER A 119 -10.50 15.31 -5.81
CA SER A 119 -11.97 15.23 -5.75
C SER A 119 -12.43 13.86 -5.20
N PRO A 120 -13.60 13.78 -4.56
CA PRO A 120 -14.17 12.50 -4.10
C PRO A 120 -14.28 11.46 -5.22
N GLU A 121 -14.66 11.88 -6.42
CA GLU A 121 -14.77 10.99 -7.59
C GLU A 121 -13.41 10.42 -8.00
N MET A 122 -12.34 11.20 -7.85
CA MET A 122 -10.98 10.72 -8.14
C MET A 122 -10.50 9.73 -7.09
N ALA A 123 -10.78 9.97 -5.82
CA ALA A 123 -10.48 9.02 -4.76
C ALA A 123 -11.23 7.71 -4.97
N ASP A 124 -12.52 7.75 -5.29
CA ASP A 124 -13.32 6.54 -5.55
C ASP A 124 -12.84 5.76 -6.76
N ARG A 125 -12.42 6.45 -7.83
CA ARG A 125 -11.75 5.83 -8.98
C ARG A 125 -10.43 5.17 -8.59
N ALA A 126 -9.66 5.80 -7.71
CA ALA A 126 -8.41 5.24 -7.22
C ALA A 126 -8.66 3.97 -6.39
N ILE A 127 -9.67 3.98 -5.50
CA ILE A 127 -10.07 2.80 -4.72
C ILE A 127 -10.48 1.67 -5.67
N ALA A 128 -11.36 1.95 -6.64
CA ALA A 128 -11.81 0.94 -7.59
C ALA A 128 -10.65 0.38 -8.44
N ALA A 129 -9.68 1.21 -8.82
CA ALA A 129 -8.50 0.78 -9.56
C ALA A 129 -7.57 -0.10 -8.70
N ALA A 130 -7.43 0.17 -7.41
CA ALA A 130 -6.68 -0.67 -6.47
C ALA A 130 -7.38 -2.02 -6.24
N GLU A 131 -8.69 -1.99 -5.93
CA GLU A 131 -9.53 -3.19 -5.76
C GLU A 131 -9.50 -4.08 -7.02
N ALA A 132 -9.54 -3.49 -8.21
CA ALA A 132 -9.51 -4.23 -9.47
C ALA A 132 -8.12 -4.73 -9.88
N TYR A 133 -7.03 -4.22 -9.28
CA TYR A 133 -5.68 -4.65 -9.64
C TYR A 133 -5.42 -6.10 -9.18
N GLY A 134 -5.91 -6.43 -7.97
CA GLY A 134 -5.70 -7.73 -7.34
C GLY A 134 -4.24 -7.95 -6.89
N ALA A 135 -3.94 -9.19 -6.50
CA ALA A 135 -2.63 -9.57 -5.96
C ALA A 135 -1.48 -9.28 -6.94
N VAL A 136 -0.46 -8.63 -6.42
CA VAL A 136 0.69 -8.15 -7.16
C VAL A 136 1.89 -9.08 -6.92
N PRO A 137 2.64 -9.46 -7.96
CA PRO A 137 3.86 -10.24 -7.75
C PRO A 137 4.90 -9.46 -6.94
N SER A 138 5.77 -10.20 -6.26
CA SER A 138 6.85 -9.62 -5.45
C SER A 138 7.69 -8.60 -6.23
N ALA A 139 8.14 -7.55 -5.54
CA ALA A 139 8.96 -6.46 -6.09
C ALA A 139 8.30 -5.64 -7.21
N GLN A 140 6.97 -5.72 -7.39
CA GLN A 140 6.25 -4.88 -8.35
C GLN A 140 5.47 -3.72 -7.70
N CYS A 141 5.68 -3.41 -6.41
CA CYS A 141 4.92 -2.38 -5.70
C CYS A 141 4.91 -1.01 -6.38
N SER A 142 6.08 -0.54 -6.85
CA SER A 142 6.15 0.69 -7.62
C SER A 142 5.48 0.56 -8.98
N ARG A 143 5.57 -0.61 -9.62
CA ARG A 143 5.01 -0.82 -10.95
C ARG A 143 3.48 -0.79 -10.90
N SER A 144 2.86 -1.53 -9.99
CA SER A 144 1.40 -1.56 -9.83
C SER A 144 0.86 -0.19 -9.40
N THR A 145 1.45 0.42 -8.39
CA THR A 145 1.04 1.75 -7.90
C THR A 145 1.17 2.83 -8.98
N SER A 146 2.27 2.82 -9.76
CA SER A 146 2.46 3.77 -10.85
C SER A 146 1.53 3.54 -12.05
N VAL A 147 1.08 2.31 -12.30
CA VAL A 147 0.06 2.01 -13.32
C VAL A 147 -1.29 2.59 -12.91
N ILE A 148 -1.71 2.42 -11.65
CA ILE A 148 -2.94 3.03 -11.11
C ILE A 148 -2.85 4.56 -11.26
N LEU A 149 -1.77 5.17 -10.79
CA LEU A 149 -1.59 6.62 -10.85
C LEU A 149 -1.50 7.15 -12.29
N ALA A 150 -0.91 6.39 -13.23
CA ALA A 150 -0.89 6.77 -14.65
C ALA A 150 -2.29 6.78 -15.28
N GLY A 151 -3.21 5.89 -14.84
CA GLY A 151 -4.61 5.89 -15.27
C GLY A 151 -5.42 7.06 -14.69
N LEU A 152 -5.03 7.56 -13.51
CA LEU A 152 -5.66 8.73 -12.88
C LEU A 152 -5.11 10.06 -13.43
N TYR A 153 -3.81 10.09 -13.73
CA TYR A 153 -3.08 11.28 -14.20
C TYR A 153 -2.37 11.02 -15.53
N PRO A 154 -3.12 10.80 -16.63
CA PRO A 154 -2.55 10.47 -17.92
C PRO A 154 -1.58 11.56 -18.39
N GLY A 155 -0.40 11.13 -18.82
CA GLY A 155 0.67 12.03 -19.29
C GLY A 155 1.49 12.71 -18.20
N LYS A 156 1.03 12.72 -16.93
CA LYS A 156 1.78 13.27 -15.79
C LYS A 156 2.53 12.21 -14.99
N VAL A 157 1.94 11.03 -14.82
CA VAL A 157 2.62 9.86 -14.22
C VAL A 157 2.89 8.82 -15.29
N LYS A 158 4.12 8.29 -15.30
CA LYS A 158 4.55 7.19 -16.15
C LYS A 158 4.81 5.95 -15.30
N PRO A 159 4.39 4.75 -15.75
CA PRO A 159 4.69 3.50 -15.07
C PRO A 159 6.20 3.31 -14.84
N THR A 160 6.59 2.99 -13.62
CA THR A 160 8.00 2.86 -13.20
C THR A 160 8.16 1.73 -12.19
N TRP A 161 9.30 1.07 -12.25
CA TRP A 161 9.70 0.03 -11.29
C TRP A 161 10.39 0.60 -10.05
N TYR A 162 10.69 1.90 -10.05
CA TYR A 162 11.52 2.53 -9.02
C TYR A 162 10.66 3.42 -8.11
N PRO A 163 10.50 3.07 -6.81
CA PRO A 163 9.68 3.83 -5.87
C PRO A 163 10.07 5.30 -5.79
N ARG A 164 11.38 5.61 -5.74
CA ARG A 164 11.85 7.01 -5.71
C ARG A 164 11.41 7.80 -6.95
N ARG A 165 11.45 7.21 -8.15
CA ARG A 165 10.98 7.88 -9.37
C ARG A 165 9.46 8.08 -9.36
N LEU A 166 8.72 7.18 -8.71
CA LEU A 166 7.28 7.39 -8.53
C LEU A 166 7.02 8.57 -7.60
N SER A 167 7.72 8.63 -6.46
CA SER A 167 7.68 9.75 -5.51
C SER A 167 7.99 11.10 -6.16
N GLU A 168 9.05 11.15 -6.98
CA GLU A 168 9.45 12.34 -7.74
C GLU A 168 8.35 12.79 -8.73
N GLN A 169 7.72 11.84 -9.45
CA GLN A 169 6.61 12.16 -10.36
C GLN A 169 5.37 12.63 -9.60
N PHE A 170 5.04 11.97 -8.49
CA PHE A 170 3.87 12.31 -7.67
C PHE A 170 3.97 13.73 -7.12
N ALA A 171 5.18 14.16 -6.73
CA ALA A 171 5.45 15.53 -6.27
C ALA A 171 5.08 16.63 -7.28
N THR A 172 4.93 16.29 -8.57
CA THR A 172 4.62 17.25 -9.63
C THR A 172 3.11 17.40 -9.94
N LEU A 173 2.25 16.63 -9.25
CA LEU A 173 0.82 16.55 -9.60
C LEU A 173 -0.03 17.73 -9.15
N GLY A 174 0.50 18.60 -8.28
CA GLY A 174 -0.20 19.77 -7.74
C GLY A 174 0.44 20.24 -6.44
N GLU A 175 -0.39 20.72 -5.51
CA GLU A 175 0.01 21.14 -4.16
C GLU A 175 0.22 19.92 -3.25
N VAL A 176 1.26 19.14 -3.54
CA VAL A 176 1.61 17.97 -2.74
C VAL A 176 2.26 18.40 -1.43
N ARG A 177 1.64 18.06 -0.29
CA ARG A 177 2.27 18.23 1.03
C ARG A 177 3.21 17.06 1.27
N VAL A 178 4.41 17.36 1.77
CA VAL A 178 5.45 16.35 2.03
C VAL A 178 5.85 16.39 3.49
N SER A 179 5.90 15.22 4.11
CA SER A 179 6.54 15.03 5.41
C SER A 179 7.40 13.77 5.37
N GLU A 180 8.36 13.68 6.29
CA GLU A 180 9.26 12.53 6.41
C GLU A 180 9.25 12.02 7.84
N LEU A 181 9.02 10.71 8.01
CA LEU A 181 9.08 10.04 9.30
C LEU A 181 10.37 9.23 9.38
N TYR A 182 11.21 9.61 10.36
CA TYR A 182 12.40 8.88 10.76
C TYR A 182 12.12 8.18 12.09
N GLU A 183 12.48 6.90 12.16
CA GLU A 183 12.52 6.14 13.41
C GLU A 183 13.94 5.58 13.58
N TYR A 184 14.38 5.40 14.81
CA TYR A 184 15.75 4.96 15.12
C TYR A 184 15.84 3.51 15.60
N ASP A 185 14.69 2.83 15.66
CA ASP A 185 14.56 1.44 16.06
C ASP A 185 15.21 0.49 15.04
N SER A 186 15.53 -0.72 15.50
CA SER A 186 16.13 -1.79 14.67
C SER A 186 15.23 -2.16 13.50
N ASP A 187 15.82 -2.65 12.41
CA ASP A 187 15.08 -3.05 11.20
C ASP A 187 14.06 -4.19 11.42
N ASP A 188 14.20 -4.95 12.51
CA ASP A 188 13.18 -5.88 12.97
C ASP A 188 11.94 -5.12 13.47
N ASN A 189 10.88 -5.18 12.67
CA ASN A 189 9.60 -4.53 12.91
C ASN A 189 8.57 -5.41 13.62
N SER A 190 8.91 -6.67 13.95
CA SER A 190 7.98 -7.62 14.56
C SER A 190 7.34 -7.09 15.85
N LYS A 191 8.10 -6.31 16.63
CA LYS A 191 7.64 -5.71 17.89
C LYS A 191 6.57 -4.64 17.71
N VAL A 192 6.57 -3.92 16.59
CA VAL A 192 5.55 -2.89 16.31
C VAL A 192 4.16 -3.51 16.20
N LEU A 193 4.07 -4.72 15.65
CA LEU A 193 2.81 -5.45 15.56
C LEU A 193 2.52 -6.29 16.81
N ALA A 194 3.55 -6.80 17.50
CA ALA A 194 3.37 -7.59 18.72
C ALA A 194 2.72 -6.82 19.87
N ASP A 195 3.01 -5.51 19.96
CA ASP A 195 2.43 -4.63 20.99
C ASP A 195 1.10 -3.98 20.53
N TRP A 196 0.67 -4.24 19.30
CA TRP A 196 -0.50 -3.60 18.68
C TRP A 196 -1.76 -4.47 18.78
N ASP A 197 -2.83 -3.91 19.33
CA ASP A 197 -4.14 -4.56 19.50
C ASP A 197 -5.17 -3.90 18.55
N PRO A 198 -5.50 -4.52 17.39
CA PRO A 198 -6.45 -3.96 16.44
C PRO A 198 -7.87 -3.77 17.03
N ASP A 199 -8.27 -4.65 17.94
CA ASP A 199 -9.63 -4.69 18.50
C ASP A 199 -9.89 -3.54 19.49
N LYS A 200 -8.85 -3.02 20.14
CA LYS A 200 -8.95 -1.81 20.98
C LYS A 200 -9.12 -0.54 20.15
N VAL A 201 -8.51 -0.49 18.97
CA VAL A 201 -8.53 0.69 18.09
C VAL A 201 -9.85 0.79 17.35
N ALA A 202 -10.38 -0.33 16.85
CA ALA A 202 -11.70 -0.38 16.21
C ALA A 202 -12.83 0.06 17.17
N ARG A 203 -12.74 -0.31 18.47
CA ARG A 203 -13.69 0.13 19.51
C ARG A 203 -13.57 1.60 19.89
N ALA A 204 -12.37 2.20 19.77
CA ALA A 204 -12.15 3.62 20.05
C ALA A 204 -12.60 4.55 18.90
N ALA A 205 -12.80 4.00 17.69
CA ALA A 205 -13.30 4.73 16.51
C ALA A 205 -14.85 4.77 16.44
N VAL A 206 -15.55 4.04 17.31
CA VAL A 206 -16.99 4.17 17.51
C VAL A 206 -17.21 5.26 18.56
N PRO A 207 -17.89 6.38 18.25
CA PRO A 207 -18.24 7.35 19.28
C PRO A 207 -19.09 6.63 20.33
N ALA A 208 -18.77 6.79 21.61
CA ALA A 208 -19.66 6.35 22.67
C ALA A 208 -21.01 7.07 22.49
N GLU A 209 -22.11 6.30 22.50
CA GLU A 209 -23.49 6.79 22.41
C GLU A 209 -23.82 7.86 23.45
#